data_AF-A0A7Y5ITC2-F1
#
_entry.id   AF-A0A7Y5ITC2-F1
#
_cell.length_a   1.000
_cell.length_b   1.000
_cell.length_c   1.000
_cell.angle_alpha   90.00
_cell.angle_beta   90.00
_cell.angle_gamma   90.00
#
_symmetry.space_group_name_H-M   'P 1'
#
loop_
_entity.id
_entity.type
_entity.pdbx_description
1 polymer ?
#
loop_
_entity_poly.entity_id
_entity_poly.type
_entity_poly.pdbx_seq_one_letter_code
_entity_poly.pdbx_strand_id
1 'polypeptide(L)'
;PLMASGTVNFRQVVSDSTTLIGWFHSTLSREAGTDASALPQSFLGIMVEGPSSEGFYFRPVFRMIELGQEIPPSGPHILPNGATHNWKLFYDPSGGTGSGRISLFLDDEEAAVNLDPQDKQAGGLYDRFGIITTQIDGHSQFIYFDDLSYTYLQQYTSSVENWSIY
;
A
#
# COMPACT_ATOMS: atom_id res chain seq x y z
N PRO A 1 -9.71 -11.49 3.72
CA PRO A 1 -8.36 -11.08 4.18
C PRO A 1 -7.51 -10.74 2.96
N LEU A 2 -6.62 -9.76 3.06
CA LEU A 2 -5.67 -9.42 2.01
C LEU A 2 -4.24 -9.66 2.51
N MET A 3 -3.39 -10.26 1.70
CA MET A 3 -1.98 -10.53 2.01
C MET A 3 -1.11 -10.18 0.82
N ALA A 4 0.02 -9.53 1.07
CA ALA A 4 1.06 -9.32 0.07
C ALA A 4 2.43 -9.46 0.72
N SER A 5 3.40 -9.99 0.00
CA SER A 5 4.77 -10.16 0.48
C SER A 5 5.74 -10.19 -0.68
N GLY A 6 7.02 -9.97 -0.37
CA GLY A 6 8.12 -10.16 -1.30
C GLY A 6 9.41 -9.61 -0.71
N THR A 7 10.32 -9.22 -1.59
CA THR A 7 11.49 -8.44 -1.22
C THR A 7 11.38 -7.01 -1.75
N VAL A 8 12.13 -6.10 -1.12
CA VAL A 8 12.24 -4.70 -1.53
C VAL A 8 13.71 -4.27 -1.50
N ASN A 9 14.14 -3.49 -2.50
CA ASN A 9 15.47 -2.92 -2.58
C ASN A 9 15.38 -1.45 -2.97
N PHE A 10 15.92 -0.56 -2.13
CA PHE A 10 15.84 0.88 -2.36
C PHE A 10 17.20 1.46 -2.72
N ARG A 11 17.33 2.08 -3.90
CA ARG A 11 18.62 2.46 -4.49
C ARG A 11 18.91 3.94 -4.46
N GLN A 12 17.95 4.76 -4.86
CA GLN A 12 18.13 6.19 -5.05
C GLN A 12 16.82 6.90 -4.79
N VAL A 13 16.94 8.14 -4.32
CA VAL A 13 15.80 8.94 -3.93
C VAL A 13 16.07 10.42 -4.12
N VAL A 14 15.03 11.15 -4.45
CA VAL A 14 14.97 12.61 -4.35
C VAL A 14 14.06 12.97 -3.18
N SER A 15 14.37 14.03 -2.44
CA SER A 15 13.49 14.54 -1.38
C SER A 15 12.06 14.76 -1.90
N ASP A 16 11.07 14.64 -1.01
CA ASP A 16 9.65 14.80 -1.36
C ASP A 16 9.22 13.85 -2.48
N SER A 17 9.57 12.57 -2.32
CA SER A 17 9.15 11.49 -3.20
C SER A 17 8.42 10.42 -2.41
N THR A 18 7.47 9.77 -3.09
CA THR A 18 6.63 8.74 -2.49
C THR A 18 6.40 7.60 -3.48
N THR A 19 6.55 6.37 -3.01
CA THR A 19 6.07 5.18 -3.73
C THR A 19 4.90 4.56 -2.98
N LEU A 20 3.85 4.21 -3.72
CA LEU A 20 2.73 3.44 -3.21
C LEU A 20 2.69 2.07 -3.90
N ILE A 21 2.52 1.00 -3.12
CA ILE A 21 2.25 -0.34 -3.63
C ILE A 21 1.13 -0.97 -2.80
N GLY A 22 0.12 -1.55 -3.45
CA GLY A 22 -1.01 -2.14 -2.73
C GLY A 22 -2.20 -2.43 -3.61
N TRP A 23 -3.35 -2.63 -2.97
CA TRP A 23 -4.64 -2.77 -3.63
C TRP A 23 -5.31 -1.41 -3.84
N PHE A 24 -5.87 -1.22 -5.03
CA PHE A 24 -6.57 -0.01 -5.40
C PHE A 24 -7.71 -0.27 -6.38
N HIS A 25 -8.62 0.69 -6.51
CA HIS A 25 -9.67 0.68 -7.53
C HIS A 25 -9.23 1.44 -8.79
N SER A 26 -9.26 0.80 -9.96
CA SER A 26 -8.73 1.31 -11.23
C SER A 26 -9.36 2.63 -11.71
N THR A 27 -10.63 2.88 -11.39
CA THR A 27 -11.31 4.15 -11.67
C THR A 27 -11.11 5.19 -10.57
N LEU A 28 -11.54 4.90 -9.33
CA LEU A 28 -11.48 5.85 -8.20
C LEU A 28 -10.06 6.34 -7.92
N SER A 29 -9.04 5.52 -8.15
CA SER A 29 -7.65 5.91 -7.93
C SER A 29 -7.17 7.03 -8.87
N ARG A 30 -7.90 7.28 -9.96
CA ARG A 30 -7.60 8.30 -10.97
C ARG A 30 -8.43 9.57 -10.79
N GLU A 31 -9.44 9.53 -9.93
CA GLU A 31 -10.26 10.70 -9.64
C GLU A 31 -9.42 11.69 -8.87
N ALA A 32 -9.39 12.94 -9.32
CA ALA A 32 -8.70 14.00 -8.61
C ALA A 32 -9.35 14.14 -7.23
N GLY A 33 -8.59 13.84 -6.18
CA GLY A 33 -9.06 14.03 -4.81
C GLY A 33 -9.50 15.49 -4.63
N THR A 34 -10.61 15.70 -3.92
CA THR A 34 -10.99 17.02 -3.40
C THR A 34 -10.04 17.50 -2.31
N ASP A 35 -9.20 16.60 -1.81
CA ASP A 35 -8.37 16.77 -0.63
C ASP A 35 -6.89 16.62 -1.02
N ALA A 36 -6.00 17.36 -0.34
CA ALA A 36 -4.56 17.35 -0.51
C ALA A 36 -3.87 16.05 -0.02
N SER A 37 -4.48 14.88 -0.22
CA SER A 37 -3.95 13.57 0.18
C SER A 37 -3.13 12.95 -0.95
N ALA A 38 -1.97 12.38 -0.59
CA ALA A 38 -1.11 11.67 -1.53
C ALA A 38 -1.67 10.29 -1.92
N LEU A 39 -2.53 9.69 -1.10
CA LEU A 39 -3.11 8.37 -1.33
C LEU A 39 -4.31 8.44 -2.29
N PRO A 40 -4.42 7.56 -3.29
CA PRO A 40 -5.62 7.48 -4.11
C PRO A 40 -6.85 7.06 -3.28
N GLN A 41 -8.04 7.46 -3.72
CA GLN A 41 -9.27 6.96 -3.12
C GLN A 41 -9.36 5.43 -3.24
N SER A 42 -9.86 4.78 -2.19
CA SER A 42 -9.94 3.32 -2.08
C SER A 42 -8.57 2.67 -2.31
N PHE A 43 -7.66 2.92 -1.37
CA PHE A 43 -6.32 2.36 -1.35
C PHE A 43 -6.06 1.60 -0.05
N LEU A 44 -5.36 0.47 -0.12
CA LEU A 44 -4.78 -0.23 1.02
C LEU A 44 -3.43 -0.78 0.58
N GLY A 45 -2.37 -0.41 1.29
CA GLY A 45 -1.04 -0.80 0.86
C GLY A 45 0.08 -0.29 1.75
N ILE A 46 1.24 -0.15 1.13
CA ILE A 46 2.45 0.39 1.71
C ILE A 46 2.72 1.75 1.09
N MET A 47 3.10 2.71 1.94
CA MET A 47 3.64 4.00 1.52
C MET A 47 5.11 4.09 1.92
N VAL A 48 5.95 4.41 0.94
CA VAL A 48 7.38 4.68 1.10
C VAL A 48 7.64 6.17 0.95
N GLU A 49 7.70 6.89 2.06
CA GLU A 49 7.83 8.36 2.11
C GLU A 49 8.65 8.81 3.34
N GLY A 50 8.99 10.10 3.43
CA GLY A 50 9.56 10.68 4.64
C GLY A 50 10.75 11.61 4.36
N PRO A 51 11.22 12.33 5.40
CA PRO A 51 12.37 13.21 5.25
C PRO A 51 13.63 12.39 4.98
N SER A 52 14.38 12.76 3.94
CA SER A 52 15.57 12.01 3.49
C SER A 52 16.69 11.92 4.55
N SER A 53 16.64 12.71 5.63
CA SER A 53 17.59 12.71 6.74
C SER A 53 17.49 11.50 7.67
N GLU A 54 16.33 10.83 7.75
CA GLU A 54 16.07 9.73 8.70
C GLU A 54 15.91 8.37 8.00
N GLY A 55 15.99 8.35 6.67
CA GLY A 55 15.49 7.24 5.86
C GLY A 55 14.02 7.44 5.49
N PHE A 56 13.49 6.54 4.66
CA PHE A 56 12.09 6.60 4.26
C PHE A 56 11.30 5.60 5.09
N TYR A 57 10.18 6.05 5.64
CA TYR A 57 9.23 5.17 6.28
C TYR A 57 8.71 4.14 5.29
N PHE A 58 8.57 2.90 5.74
CA PHE A 58 7.91 1.81 5.02
C PHE A 58 6.66 1.43 5.84
N ARG A 59 5.52 2.09 5.57
CA ARG A 59 4.35 2.08 6.47
C ARG A 59 3.11 1.48 5.83
N PRO A 60 2.28 0.74 6.61
CA PRO A 60 0.96 0.35 6.15
C PRO A 60 0.04 1.56 6.17
N VAL A 61 -0.76 1.72 5.11
CA VAL A 61 -1.69 2.84 4.99
C VAL A 61 -2.99 2.37 4.33
N PHE A 62 -4.07 3.10 4.58
CA PHE A 62 -5.28 2.96 3.79
C PHE A 62 -5.98 4.30 3.60
N ARG A 63 -6.83 4.37 2.58
CA ARG A 63 -7.76 5.47 2.34
C ARG A 63 -9.12 4.92 1.98
N MET A 64 -10.13 5.30 2.74
CA MET A 64 -11.54 4.98 2.47
C MET A 64 -12.19 6.11 1.67
N ILE A 65 -13.24 5.76 0.94
CA ILE A 65 -14.06 6.73 0.20
C ILE A 65 -14.79 7.58 1.24
N GLU A 66 -14.73 8.91 1.11
CA GLU A 66 -15.41 9.91 1.97
C GLU A 66 -14.99 9.97 3.45
N LEU A 67 -14.24 8.99 3.99
CA LEU A 67 -13.80 8.98 5.39
C LEU A 67 -12.34 9.44 5.58
N GLY A 68 -11.54 9.49 4.51
CA GLY A 68 -10.16 9.95 4.56
C GLY A 68 -9.15 8.80 4.65
N GLN A 69 -7.96 9.11 5.16
CA GLN A 69 -6.82 8.20 5.21
C GLN A 69 -6.29 8.02 6.62
N GLU A 70 -5.64 6.89 6.86
CA GLU A 70 -4.89 6.66 8.10
C GLU A 70 -3.47 6.22 7.77
N ILE A 71 -2.51 6.88 8.42
CA ILE A 71 -1.07 6.65 8.30
C ILE A 71 -0.51 6.58 9.71
N PRO A 72 0.11 5.46 10.13
CA PRO A 72 0.67 5.38 11.47
C PRO A 72 1.81 6.41 11.65
N PRO A 73 1.94 7.01 12.84
CA PRO A 73 2.92 8.07 13.10
C PRO A 73 4.37 7.57 13.09
N SER A 74 4.57 6.26 13.16
CA SER A 74 5.87 5.61 13.12
C SER A 74 5.81 4.31 12.33
N GLY A 75 6.98 3.75 12.03
CA GLY A 75 7.13 2.44 11.42
C GLY A 75 8.57 2.16 11.01
N PRO A 76 8.82 1.01 10.38
CA PRO A 76 10.12 0.66 9.86
C PRO A 76 10.64 1.71 8.88
N HIS A 77 11.96 1.82 8.80
CA HIS A 77 12.63 2.67 7.82
C HIS A 77 13.38 1.81 6.81
N ILE A 78 13.42 2.26 5.56
CA ILE A 78 14.26 1.72 4.52
C ILE A 78 15.22 2.81 4.03
N LEU A 79 16.49 2.44 3.86
CA LEU A 79 17.54 3.34 3.39
C LEU A 79 17.79 3.14 1.90
N PRO A 80 18.08 4.21 1.13
CA PRO A 80 18.45 4.10 -0.28
C PRO A 80 19.91 3.64 -0.45
N ASN A 81 20.27 2.52 0.17
CA ASN A 81 21.64 1.97 0.18
C ASN A 81 21.77 0.69 -0.65
N GLY A 82 20.68 0.23 -1.28
CA GLY A 82 20.64 -0.99 -2.08
C GLY A 82 20.69 -2.29 -1.29
N ALA A 83 20.43 -2.26 0.03
CA ALA A 83 20.12 -3.46 0.79
C ALA A 83 18.76 -4.03 0.37
N THR A 84 18.66 -5.36 0.38
CA THR A 84 17.40 -6.07 0.12
C THR A 84 16.79 -6.48 1.45
N HIS A 85 15.51 -6.19 1.62
CA HIS A 85 14.73 -6.49 2.81
C HIS A 85 13.54 -7.38 2.46
N ASN A 86 13.13 -8.22 3.39
CA ASN A 86 11.88 -8.97 3.27
C ASN A 86 10.73 -8.13 3.80
N TRP A 87 9.57 -8.21 3.15
CA TRP A 87 8.39 -7.53 3.66
C TRP A 87 7.13 -8.38 3.56
N LYS A 88 6.19 -8.12 4.47
CA LYS A 88 4.86 -8.75 4.50
C LYS A 88 3.82 -7.74 4.95
N LEU A 89 2.73 -7.62 4.20
CA LEU A 89 1.55 -6.84 4.55
C LEU A 89 0.36 -7.79 4.69
N PHE A 90 -0.40 -7.66 5.78
CA PHE A 90 -1.61 -8.44 6.03
C PHE A 90 -2.75 -7.57 6.54
N TYR A 91 -3.91 -7.71 5.93
CA TYR A 91 -5.18 -7.19 6.43
C TYR A 91 -6.04 -8.32 7.02
N ASP A 92 -6.26 -8.24 8.34
CA ASP A 92 -7.22 -9.06 9.08
C ASP A 92 -8.52 -8.28 9.27
N PRO A 93 -9.65 -8.68 8.65
CA PRO A 93 -10.94 -8.01 8.82
C PRO A 93 -11.56 -8.17 10.22
N SER A 94 -11.03 -9.08 11.04
CA SER A 94 -11.40 -9.30 12.44
C SER A 94 -10.38 -8.77 13.44
N GLY A 95 -9.25 -8.25 12.97
CA GLY A 95 -8.16 -7.76 13.81
C GLY A 95 -8.48 -6.46 14.55
N GLY A 96 -7.57 -6.03 15.43
CA GLY A 96 -7.74 -4.81 16.23
C GLY A 96 -8.85 -4.98 17.27
N THR A 97 -9.82 -4.07 17.27
CA THR A 97 -11.04 -4.14 18.12
C THR A 97 -12.19 -4.89 17.45
N GLY A 98 -11.91 -5.68 16.41
CA GLY A 98 -12.91 -6.36 15.57
C GLY A 98 -13.32 -5.56 14.33
N SER A 99 -12.78 -4.34 14.17
CA SER A 99 -13.00 -3.47 13.01
C SER A 99 -11.99 -3.68 11.88
N GLY A 100 -10.93 -4.45 12.14
CA GLY A 100 -9.92 -4.77 11.17
C GLY A 100 -8.57 -4.15 11.50
N ARG A 101 -7.50 -4.81 11.07
CA ARG A 101 -6.12 -4.37 11.30
C ARG A 101 -5.26 -4.66 10.08
N ILE A 102 -4.47 -3.69 9.67
CA ILE A 102 -3.43 -3.84 8.66
C ILE A 102 -2.10 -3.88 9.41
N SER A 103 -1.32 -4.94 9.22
CA SER A 103 0.00 -5.12 9.82
C SER A 103 1.04 -5.26 8.71
N LEU A 104 2.17 -4.59 8.88
CA LEU A 104 3.30 -4.58 7.97
C LEU A 104 4.56 -4.99 8.73
N PHE A 105 5.33 -5.87 8.12
CA PHE A 105 6.66 -6.25 8.57
C PHE A 105 7.67 -5.85 7.51
N LEU A 106 8.77 -5.23 7.94
CA LEU A 106 10.00 -5.05 7.17
C LEU A 106 11.12 -5.71 7.97
N ASP A 107 11.63 -6.84 7.48
CA ASP A 107 12.43 -7.78 8.25
C ASP A 107 11.77 -8.12 9.60
N ASP A 108 12.38 -7.71 10.73
CA ASP A 108 11.90 -7.96 12.09
C ASP A 108 11.11 -6.79 12.70
N GLU A 109 10.99 -5.66 12.00
CA GLU A 109 10.27 -4.48 12.46
C GLU A 109 8.80 -4.50 12.00
N GLU A 110 7.87 -4.18 12.91
CA GLU A 110 6.43 -4.13 12.64
C GLU A 110 5.90 -2.68 12.69
N ALA A 111 5.00 -2.36 11.77
CA ALA A 111 4.04 -1.27 11.92
C ALA A 111 2.62 -1.78 11.69
N ALA A 112 1.64 -1.14 12.31
CA ALA A 112 0.25 -1.50 12.13
C ALA A 112 -0.68 -0.29 12.24
N VAL A 113 -1.83 -0.42 11.60
CA VAL A 113 -2.94 0.52 11.70
C VAL A 113 -4.24 -0.26 11.90
N ASN A 114 -5.06 0.19 12.85
CA ASN A 114 -6.39 -0.37 13.08
C ASN A 114 -7.42 0.46 12.34
N LEU A 115 -8.40 -0.20 11.74
CA LEU A 115 -9.57 0.46 11.19
C LEU A 115 -10.54 0.79 12.34
N ASP A 116 -11.26 1.89 12.22
CA ASP A 116 -12.40 2.15 13.09
C ASP A 116 -13.69 1.48 12.56
N PRO A 117 -14.79 1.45 13.33
CA PRO A 117 -16.04 0.85 12.88
C PRO A 117 -16.63 1.49 11.61
N GLN A 118 -16.41 2.79 11.37
CA GLN A 118 -16.91 3.51 10.19
C GLN A 118 -16.12 3.10 8.95
N ASP A 119 -14.78 2.98 9.06
CA ASP A 119 -13.92 2.47 7.99
C ASP A 119 -14.36 1.09 7.52
N LYS A 120 -14.61 0.18 8.48
CA LYS A 120 -15.08 -1.18 8.19
C LYS A 120 -16.43 -1.18 7.50
N GLN A 121 -17.33 -0.28 7.92
CA GLN A 121 -18.67 -0.17 7.34
C GLN A 121 -18.63 0.39 5.91
N ALA A 122 -17.78 1.39 5.64
CA ALA A 122 -17.59 1.94 4.30
C ALA A 122 -17.06 0.88 3.33
N GLY A 123 -16.08 0.10 3.78
CA GLY A 123 -15.48 -0.97 3.01
C GLY A 123 -14.55 -0.47 1.89
N GLY A 124 -13.50 -1.24 1.63
CA GLY A 124 -12.59 -0.98 0.52
C GLY A 124 -13.12 -1.56 -0.79
N LEU A 125 -12.98 -0.80 -1.88
CA LEU A 125 -13.24 -1.26 -3.24
C LEU A 125 -11.89 -1.43 -3.92
N TYR A 126 -11.53 -2.64 -4.32
CA TYR A 126 -10.24 -2.93 -4.93
C TYR A 126 -10.40 -3.89 -6.11
N ASP A 127 -9.80 -3.56 -7.25
CA ASP A 127 -9.82 -4.39 -8.47
C ASP A 127 -8.43 -4.53 -9.12
N ARG A 128 -7.39 -3.96 -8.51
CA ARG A 128 -5.99 -4.04 -8.93
C ARG A 128 -5.08 -4.24 -7.72
N PHE A 129 -3.91 -4.81 -7.98
CA PHE A 129 -2.76 -4.79 -7.09
C PHE A 129 -1.54 -4.31 -7.90
N GLY A 130 -0.72 -3.45 -7.32
CA GLY A 130 0.52 -3.01 -7.97
C GLY A 130 1.02 -1.67 -7.44
N ILE A 131 2.00 -1.12 -8.15
CA ILE A 131 2.53 0.21 -7.89
C ILE A 131 1.58 1.25 -8.50
N ILE A 132 1.30 2.30 -7.75
CA ILE A 132 0.47 3.42 -8.20
C ILE A 132 1.10 4.76 -7.81
N THR A 133 0.95 5.76 -8.66
CA THR A 133 1.43 7.12 -8.41
C THR A 133 0.59 7.81 -7.33
N THR A 134 1.24 8.64 -6.51
CA THR A 134 0.55 9.54 -5.59
C THR A 134 -0.34 10.54 -6.33
N GLN A 135 -1.38 11.03 -5.65
CA GLN A 135 -2.29 12.04 -6.22
C GLN A 135 -1.78 13.49 -6.04
N ILE A 136 -0.90 13.72 -5.07
CA ILE A 136 -0.22 15.00 -4.89
C ILE A 136 1.29 14.79 -4.89
N ASP A 137 1.96 15.77 -5.50
CA ASP A 137 3.41 15.89 -5.56
C ASP A 137 4.11 14.63 -6.10
N GLY A 138 5.40 14.71 -6.31
CA GLY A 138 6.21 13.54 -6.60
C GLY A 138 7.53 13.90 -7.23
N HIS A 139 8.60 13.56 -6.53
CA HIS A 139 9.90 13.31 -7.14
C HIS A 139 10.14 11.81 -7.34
N SER A 140 11.28 11.44 -7.92
CA SER A 140 11.58 10.06 -8.29
C SER A 140 12.17 9.24 -7.14
N GLN A 141 11.75 7.97 -7.07
CA GLN A 141 12.38 6.90 -6.31
C GLN A 141 12.81 5.79 -7.26
N PHE A 142 13.98 5.21 -7.00
CA PHE A 142 14.45 3.97 -7.62
C PHE A 142 14.34 2.85 -6.60
N ILE A 143 13.19 2.18 -6.63
CA ILE A 143 12.83 1.09 -5.72
C ILE A 143 12.42 -0.13 -6.54
N TYR A 144 12.91 -1.29 -6.13
CA TYR A 144 12.61 -2.58 -6.75
C TYR A 144 11.80 -3.42 -5.78
N PHE A 145 10.79 -4.11 -6.31
CA PHE A 145 10.04 -5.13 -5.61
C PHE A 145 10.20 -6.43 -6.38
N ASP A 146 10.51 -7.52 -5.69
CA ASP A 146 10.74 -8.83 -6.29
C ASP A 146 10.09 -9.94 -5.46
N ASP A 147 9.98 -11.14 -6.03
CA ASP A 147 9.37 -12.32 -5.41
C ASP A 147 7.95 -12.05 -4.86
N LEU A 148 7.17 -11.27 -5.60
CA LEU A 148 5.85 -10.82 -5.18
C LEU A 148 4.84 -11.97 -5.11
N SER A 149 4.23 -12.12 -3.94
CA SER A 149 3.03 -12.93 -3.73
C SER A 149 1.94 -12.06 -3.14
N TYR A 150 0.72 -12.13 -3.68
CA TYR A 150 -0.41 -11.37 -3.17
C TYR A 150 -1.72 -12.12 -3.34
N THR A 151 -2.68 -11.85 -2.45
CA THR A 151 -4.05 -12.33 -2.58
C THR A 151 -4.81 -11.49 -3.61
N TYR A 152 -5.52 -12.18 -4.49
CA TYR A 152 -6.53 -11.60 -5.35
C TYR A 152 -7.79 -12.44 -5.22
N LEU A 153 -8.96 -11.81 -5.28
CA LEU A 153 -10.22 -12.53 -5.44
C LEU A 153 -10.60 -12.46 -6.91
N GLN A 154 -10.50 -13.58 -7.62
CA GLN A 154 -11.06 -13.67 -8.96
C GLN A 154 -12.58 -13.86 -8.83
N GLN A 155 -13.35 -12.81 -9.10
CA GLN A 155 -14.75 -13.02 -9.46
C GLN A 155 -14.76 -13.59 -10.88
N TYR A 156 -15.06 -14.89 -10.99
CA TYR A 156 -15.34 -15.49 -12.29
C TYR A 156 -16.65 -14.91 -12.82
N THR A 157 -16.56 -13.89 -13.67
CA THR A 157 -17.58 -13.66 -14.69
C THR A 157 -17.31 -14.66 -15.80
N SER A 158 -18.15 -15.70 -15.88
CA SER A 158 -18.06 -16.74 -16.89
C SER A 158 -18.30 -16.14 -18.28
N SER A 159 -17.23 -15.69 -18.96
CA SER A 159 -17.05 -15.74 -20.42
C SER A 159 -15.83 -14.94 -20.88
N VAL A 160 -14.60 -15.45 -20.73
CA VAL A 160 -13.58 -15.26 -21.77
C VAL A 160 -12.59 -16.43 -21.73
N GLU A 161 -12.62 -17.25 -22.78
CA GLU A 161 -11.59 -18.24 -23.08
C GLU A 161 -10.33 -17.54 -23.60
N ASN A 162 -9.18 -18.10 -23.22
CA ASN A 162 -7.86 -17.95 -23.84
C ASN A 162 -7.11 -16.62 -23.64
N TRP A 163 -6.19 -16.65 -22.67
CA TRP A 163 -4.91 -15.98 -22.84
C TRP A 163 -3.77 -16.91 -22.40
N SER A 164 -2.74 -17.00 -23.23
CA SER A 164 -1.45 -17.61 -22.91
C SER A 164 -0.44 -16.48 -22.67
N ILE A 165 0.44 -16.61 -21.68
CA ILE A 165 1.60 -15.74 -21.47
C ILE A 165 2.82 -16.42 -22.12
N TYR A 166 3.58 -15.65 -22.91
CA TYR A 166 4.91 -16.01 -23.40
C TYR A 166 5.97 -15.70 -22.35
#